data_AF-A0A7C8UBF2-F1
#
_entry.id   AF-A0A7C8UBF2-F1
#
_cell.length_a   1.000
_cell.length_b   1.000
_cell.length_c   1.000
_cell.angle_alpha   90.00
_cell.angle_beta   90.00
_cell.angle_gamma   90.00
#
_symmetry.space_group_name_H-M   'P 1'
#
loop_
_entity.id
_entity.type
_entity.pdbx_description
1 polymer ?
#
loop_
_entity_poly.entity_id
_entity_poly.type
_entity_poly.pdbx_seq_one_letter_code
_entity_poly.pdbx_strand_id
1 'polypeptide(L)'
;MEYIDGDCLEDVWEDFDLEQKEDIISQFKRILDELRSLEGMFIGCVDHTHCEDVLFSETETPRGPYSSEEEFSQGIIDTLLEKEATAFPRLVCEMVKDILNGHKIVLTHGDFLPRNILVKDCKVVAILDWEMAGWYPEYWEYTKIMHTVSTAIFKELVQRRNGE
;
A
#
# COMPACT_ATOMS: atom_id res chain seq x y z
N MET A 1 -22.88 -4.67 -2.60
CA MET A 1 -21.84 -5.68 -2.34
C MET A 1 -22.45 -7.04 -2.57
N GLU A 2 -21.83 -7.85 -3.43
CA GLU A 2 -22.17 -9.25 -3.61
C GLU A 2 -21.36 -10.08 -2.61
N TYR A 3 -21.95 -11.17 -2.10
CA TYR A 3 -21.21 -12.11 -1.26
C TYR A 3 -20.27 -12.94 -2.14
N ILE A 4 -18.99 -12.97 -1.80
CA ILE A 4 -17.98 -13.80 -2.47
C ILE A 4 -17.60 -14.93 -1.52
N ASP A 5 -17.71 -16.16 -2.01
CA ASP A 5 -17.35 -17.37 -1.27
C ASP A 5 -15.83 -17.58 -1.34
N GLY A 6 -15.18 -17.62 -0.17
CA GLY A 6 -13.74 -17.81 -0.02
C GLY A 6 -13.31 -17.61 1.43
N ASP A 7 -12.13 -18.14 1.76
CA ASP A 7 -11.49 -18.02 3.08
C ASP A 7 -10.57 -16.80 3.10
N CYS A 8 -10.45 -16.16 4.27
CA CYS A 8 -9.49 -15.07 4.46
C CYS A 8 -8.06 -15.61 4.39
N LEU A 9 -7.21 -14.99 3.57
CA LEU A 9 -5.83 -15.43 3.37
C LEU A 9 -5.03 -15.42 4.68
N GLU A 10 -5.25 -14.43 5.54
CA GLU A 10 -4.55 -14.35 6.84
C GLU A 10 -4.79 -15.60 7.71
N ASP A 11 -5.99 -16.17 7.63
CA ASP A 11 -6.38 -17.30 8.45
C ASP A 11 -5.83 -18.65 7.92
N VAL A 12 -5.66 -18.78 6.61
CA VAL A 12 -5.30 -20.05 5.95
C VAL A 12 -3.85 -20.11 5.45
N TRP A 13 -3.08 -19.01 5.54
CA TRP A 13 -1.73 -18.96 4.98
C TRP A 13 -0.77 -20.03 5.52
N GLU A 14 -0.84 -20.30 6.83
CA GLU A 14 0.04 -21.28 7.48
C GLU A 14 -0.28 -22.72 7.08
N ASP A 15 -1.49 -22.98 6.55
CA ASP A 15 -1.92 -24.29 6.08
C ASP A 15 -1.44 -24.58 4.64
N PHE A 16 -1.00 -23.55 3.91
CA PHE A 16 -0.48 -23.72 2.55
C PHE A 16 0.95 -24.24 2.52
N ASP A 17 1.20 -25.17 1.60
CA ASP A 17 2.55 -25.59 1.26
C ASP A 17 3.29 -24.51 0.44
N LEU A 18 4.57 -24.77 0.16
CA LEU A 18 5.42 -23.82 -0.55
C LEU A 18 4.95 -23.55 -1.98
N GLU A 19 4.43 -24.55 -2.68
CA GLU A 19 3.98 -24.41 -4.07
C GLU A 19 2.69 -23.59 -4.14
N GLN A 20 1.77 -23.82 -3.21
CA GLN A 20 0.54 -23.04 -3.06
C GLN A 20 0.85 -21.59 -2.71
N LYS A 21 1.77 -21.35 -1.78
CA LYS A 21 2.24 -19.99 -1.45
C LYS A 21 2.84 -19.30 -2.69
N GLU A 22 3.68 -19.98 -3.46
CA GLU A 22 4.26 -19.45 -4.70
C GLU A 22 3.23 -19.11 -5.79
N ASP A 23 2.18 -19.94 -5.95
CA ASP A 23 1.07 -19.65 -6.88
C ASP A 23 0.27 -18.42 -6.45
N ILE A 24 -0.03 -18.29 -5.15
CA ILE A 24 -0.71 -17.11 -4.60
C ILE A 24 0.12 -15.83 -4.80
N ILE A 25 1.44 -15.90 -4.54
CA ILE A 25 2.35 -14.77 -4.76
C ILE A 25 2.36 -14.35 -6.23
N SER A 26 2.39 -15.33 -7.12
CA SER A 26 2.35 -15.09 -8.56
C SER A 26 1.03 -14.42 -8.98
N GLN A 27 -0.08 -14.74 -8.32
CA GLN A 27 -1.36 -14.06 -8.52
C GLN A 27 -1.31 -12.61 -8.04
N PHE A 28 -0.76 -12.33 -6.86
CA PHE A 28 -0.61 -10.95 -6.37
C PHE A 28 0.22 -10.09 -7.32
N LYS A 29 1.32 -10.62 -7.85
CA LYS A 29 2.13 -9.90 -8.82
C LYS A 29 1.29 -9.48 -10.03
N ARG A 30 0.53 -10.41 -10.61
CA ARG A 30 -0.33 -10.10 -11.77
C ARG A 30 -1.40 -9.07 -11.43
N ILE A 31 -2.07 -9.20 -10.29
CA ILE A 31 -3.13 -8.26 -9.88
C ILE A 31 -2.56 -6.86 -9.64
N LEU A 32 -1.41 -6.76 -8.95
CA LEU A 32 -0.75 -5.49 -8.72
C LEU A 32 -0.22 -4.88 -10.02
N ASP A 33 0.30 -5.68 -10.94
CA ASP A 33 0.74 -5.22 -12.26
C ASP A 33 -0.46 -4.67 -13.08
N GLU A 34 -1.62 -5.35 -13.03
CA GLU A 34 -2.85 -4.87 -13.66
C GLU A 34 -3.34 -3.57 -13.04
N LEU A 35 -3.38 -3.48 -11.71
CA LEU A 35 -3.80 -2.27 -10.99
C LEU A 35 -2.89 -1.09 -11.33
N ARG A 36 -1.57 -1.31 -11.30
CA ARG A 36 -0.56 -0.29 -11.56
C ARG A 36 -0.38 0.07 -13.02
N SER A 37 -1.00 -0.69 -13.93
CA SER A 37 -1.07 -0.31 -15.34
C SER A 37 -1.95 0.94 -15.55
N LEU A 38 -2.79 1.26 -14.58
CA LEU A 38 -3.53 2.51 -14.52
C LEU A 38 -2.61 3.59 -13.92
N GLU A 39 -2.32 4.62 -14.71
CA GLU A 39 -1.50 5.77 -14.30
C GLU A 39 -2.37 6.99 -13.99
N GLY A 40 -2.02 7.70 -12.92
CA GLY A 40 -2.70 8.89 -12.44
C GLY A 40 -1.90 10.17 -12.74
N MET A 41 -2.57 11.33 -12.65
CA MET A 41 -1.94 12.65 -12.81
C MET A 41 -1.80 13.43 -11.50
N PHE A 42 -2.33 12.90 -10.41
CA PHE A 42 -2.36 13.51 -9.08
C PHE A 42 -2.28 12.41 -8.02
N ILE A 43 -1.93 12.76 -6.78
CA ILE A 43 -1.89 11.84 -5.65
C ILE A 43 -3.08 12.13 -4.73
N GLY A 44 -3.92 11.13 -4.47
CA GLY A 44 -5.17 11.28 -3.73
C GLY A 44 -6.24 10.28 -4.16
N CYS A 45 -7.45 10.39 -3.60
CA CYS A 45 -8.54 9.48 -3.93
C CYS A 45 -8.99 9.59 -5.39
N VAL A 46 -9.57 8.51 -5.91
CA VAL A 46 -9.95 8.37 -7.33
C VAL A 46 -10.94 9.43 -7.82
N ASP A 47 -11.73 10.00 -6.92
CA ASP A 47 -12.69 11.07 -7.17
C ASP A 47 -12.07 12.48 -7.10
N HIS A 48 -10.73 12.55 -7.08
CA HIS A 48 -9.94 13.78 -7.02
C HIS A 48 -10.09 14.53 -5.68
N THR A 49 -10.40 13.80 -4.62
CA THR A 49 -10.38 14.31 -3.24
C THR A 49 -9.04 13.99 -2.55
N HIS A 50 -8.99 14.26 -1.24
CA HIS A 50 -7.79 14.08 -0.43
C HIS A 50 -7.39 12.60 -0.32
N CYS A 51 -6.19 12.34 0.19
CA CYS A 51 -5.71 11.00 0.45
C CYS A 51 -6.48 10.38 1.64
N GLU A 52 -7.14 9.25 1.40
CA GLU A 52 -7.63 8.37 2.46
C GLU A 52 -6.51 7.41 2.86
N ASP A 53 -5.75 7.76 3.90
CA ASP A 53 -4.65 6.96 4.43
C ASP A 53 -4.52 7.15 5.95
N VAL A 54 -4.31 6.06 6.69
CA VAL A 54 -4.06 6.08 8.16
C VAL A 54 -2.95 7.06 8.56
N LEU A 55 -1.94 7.29 7.72
CA LEU A 55 -0.91 8.29 8.01
C LEU A 55 -1.51 9.68 8.22
N PHE A 56 -2.51 10.04 7.41
CA PHE A 56 -3.24 11.30 7.45
C PHE A 56 -4.47 11.24 8.35
N SER A 57 -4.74 10.10 9.00
CA SER A 57 -5.81 10.04 9.99
C SER A 57 -5.50 10.98 11.14
N GLU A 58 -6.55 11.60 11.69
CA GLU A 58 -6.49 12.52 12.83
C GLU A 58 -5.80 13.86 12.56
N THR A 59 -5.45 14.19 11.30
CA THR A 59 -5.03 15.56 10.97
C THR A 59 -6.23 16.50 11.02
N GLU A 60 -6.02 17.74 11.49
CA GLU A 60 -7.09 18.75 11.53
C GLU A 60 -7.55 19.17 10.11
N THR A 61 -6.67 18.99 9.12
CA THR A 61 -6.92 19.33 7.73
C THR A 61 -6.73 18.12 6.82
N PRO A 62 -7.64 17.89 5.85
CA PRO A 62 -7.47 16.85 4.83
C PRO A 62 -6.19 17.07 4.01
N ARG A 63 -5.51 15.97 3.65
CA ARG A 63 -4.22 15.99 2.96
C ARG A 63 -4.37 15.61 1.49
N GLY A 64 -4.07 16.54 0.60
CA GLY A 64 -4.20 16.36 -0.84
C GLY A 64 -5.57 16.80 -1.39
N PRO A 65 -5.88 16.48 -2.66
CA PRO A 65 -4.98 15.81 -3.60
C PRO A 65 -3.73 16.65 -3.90
N TYR A 66 -2.65 16.00 -4.28
CA TYR A 66 -1.38 16.63 -4.62
C TYR A 66 -1.10 16.53 -6.10
N SER A 67 -0.51 17.57 -6.68
CA SER A 67 -0.18 17.60 -8.12
C SER A 67 1.18 16.96 -8.40
N SER A 68 1.98 16.70 -7.38
CA SER A 68 3.32 16.13 -7.50
C SER A 68 3.72 15.30 -6.28
N GLU A 69 4.71 14.43 -6.48
CA GLU A 69 5.34 13.65 -5.42
C GLU A 69 6.07 14.53 -4.38
N GLU A 70 6.56 15.70 -4.80
CA GLU A 70 7.17 16.69 -3.90
C GLU A 70 6.15 17.27 -2.92
N GLU A 71 4.98 17.67 -3.43
CA GLU A 71 3.87 18.18 -2.60
C GLU A 71 3.35 17.09 -1.66
N PHE A 72 3.21 15.86 -2.16
CA PHE A 72 2.83 14.71 -1.34
C PHE A 72 3.83 14.44 -0.22
N SER A 73 5.13 14.41 -0.56
CA SER A 73 6.21 14.26 0.41
C SER A 73 6.17 15.36 1.46
N GLN A 74 5.97 16.63 1.07
CA GLN A 74 5.78 17.72 2.02
C GLN A 74 4.56 17.47 2.93
N GLY A 75 3.44 17.01 2.39
CA GLY A 75 2.24 16.67 3.15
C GLY A 75 2.46 15.60 4.22
N ILE A 76 3.28 14.58 3.91
CA ILE A 76 3.74 13.57 4.88
C ILE A 76 4.53 14.23 6.00
N ILE A 77 5.50 15.08 5.66
CA ILE A 77 6.37 15.74 6.65
C ILE A 77 5.55 16.63 7.58
N ASP A 78 4.65 17.44 7.02
CA ASP A 78 3.79 18.32 7.80
C ASP A 78 2.94 17.52 8.77
N THR A 79 2.36 16.41 8.31
CA THR A 79 1.58 15.48 9.14
C THR A 79 2.41 14.87 10.27
N LEU A 80 3.64 14.44 9.98
CA LEU A 80 4.52 13.88 11.01
C LEU A 80 4.94 14.93 12.04
N LEU A 81 5.21 16.16 11.62
CA LEU A 81 5.57 17.26 12.52
C LEU A 81 4.40 17.74 13.38
N GLU A 82 3.16 17.65 12.88
CA GLU A 82 1.95 17.88 13.66
C GLU A 82 1.76 16.82 14.76
N LYS A 83 2.01 15.55 14.42
CA LYS A 83 1.89 14.42 15.37
C LYS A 83 3.03 14.40 16.39
N GLU A 84 4.26 14.69 15.96
CA GLU A 84 5.43 14.68 16.84
C GLU A 84 6.51 15.69 16.40
N ALA A 85 6.57 16.83 17.08
CA ALA A 85 7.51 17.91 16.78
C ALA A 85 8.93 17.65 17.36
N THR A 86 9.65 16.63 16.86
CA THR A 86 11.05 16.39 17.22
C THR A 86 12.01 16.66 16.05
N ALA A 87 13.29 16.87 16.35
CA ALA A 87 14.30 17.24 15.34
C ALA A 87 14.68 16.08 14.39
N PHE A 88 14.49 14.83 14.83
CA PHE A 88 14.87 13.64 14.09
C PHE A 88 13.91 13.33 12.92
N PRO A 89 12.57 13.32 13.08
CA PRO A 89 11.63 13.24 11.98
C PRO A 89 11.91 14.27 10.90
N ARG A 90 12.16 15.54 11.28
CA ARG A 90 12.47 16.62 10.32
C ARG A 90 13.70 16.29 9.45
N LEU A 91 14.80 15.82 10.06
CA LEU A 91 16.02 15.49 9.33
C LEU A 91 15.82 14.32 8.37
N VAL A 92 15.16 13.25 8.81
CA VAL A 92 14.85 12.08 7.99
C VAL A 92 13.91 12.48 6.83
N CYS A 93 12.91 13.30 7.13
CA CYS A 93 11.96 13.84 6.17
C CYS A 93 12.62 14.66 5.05
N GLU A 94 13.59 15.51 5.39
CA GLU A 94 14.34 16.28 4.39
C GLU A 94 15.21 15.39 3.51
N MET A 95 15.86 14.36 4.07
CA MET A 95 16.62 13.39 3.28
C MET A 95 15.72 12.55 2.35
N VAL A 96 14.53 12.20 2.80
CA VAL A 96 13.60 11.34 2.05
C VAL A 96 13.03 12.05 0.82
N LYS A 97 12.80 13.36 0.87
CA LYS A 97 12.34 14.15 -0.30
C LYS A 97 13.29 14.08 -1.50
N ASP A 98 14.59 14.09 -1.24
CA ASP A 98 15.60 14.03 -2.30
C ASP A 98 15.72 12.60 -2.90
N ILE A 99 15.22 11.59 -2.19
CA ILE A 99 15.29 10.17 -2.57
C ILE A 99 13.98 9.70 -3.21
N LEU A 100 12.83 10.14 -2.69
CA LEU A 100 11.49 9.79 -3.18
C LEU A 100 11.01 10.85 -4.16
N ASN A 101 11.55 10.79 -5.38
CA ASN A 101 11.09 11.60 -6.50
C ASN A 101 11.15 10.82 -7.81
N GLY A 102 10.35 11.26 -8.78
CA GLY A 102 10.36 10.73 -10.15
C GLY A 102 9.64 9.39 -10.32
N HIS A 103 8.87 8.97 -9.32
CA HIS A 103 8.11 7.73 -9.40
C HIS A 103 6.84 7.93 -10.23
N LYS A 104 6.38 6.85 -10.85
CA LYS A 104 5.06 6.84 -11.48
C LYS A 104 3.98 6.95 -10.42
N ILE A 105 2.95 7.72 -10.75
CA ILE A 105 1.72 7.75 -9.97
C ILE A 105 0.76 6.74 -10.57
N VAL A 106 0.37 5.75 -9.79
CA VAL A 106 -0.37 4.58 -10.23
C VAL A 106 -1.55 4.33 -9.30
N LEU A 107 -2.55 3.57 -9.76
CA LEU A 107 -3.62 3.15 -8.87
C LEU A 107 -3.07 2.13 -7.86
N THR A 108 -3.35 2.36 -6.57
CA THR A 108 -2.95 1.48 -5.47
C THR A 108 -4.16 1.13 -4.62
N HIS A 109 -4.13 -0.04 -3.97
CA HIS A 109 -5.16 -0.45 -3.03
C HIS A 109 -5.08 0.32 -1.71
N GLY A 110 -3.87 0.66 -1.27
CA GLY A 110 -3.62 1.40 -0.01
C GLY A 110 -3.60 0.51 1.23
N ASP A 111 -4.36 -0.60 1.23
CA ASP A 111 -4.36 -1.60 2.32
C ASP A 111 -4.25 -3.06 1.83
N PHE A 112 -3.30 -3.33 0.94
CA PHE A 112 -3.11 -4.66 0.34
C PHE A 112 -2.47 -5.67 1.31
N LEU A 113 -3.24 -6.13 2.29
CA LEU A 113 -2.80 -7.03 3.36
C LEU A 113 -3.60 -8.33 3.37
N PRO A 114 -3.05 -9.44 3.92
CA PRO A 114 -3.70 -10.76 3.87
C PRO A 114 -5.14 -10.79 4.41
N ARG A 115 -5.43 -9.97 5.43
CA ARG A 115 -6.78 -9.83 6.00
C ARG A 115 -7.84 -9.32 5.02
N ASN A 116 -7.41 -8.67 3.94
CA ASN A 116 -8.27 -8.08 2.92
C ASN A 116 -8.33 -8.93 1.64
N ILE A 117 -7.80 -10.15 1.67
CA ILE A 117 -7.72 -11.03 0.51
C ILE A 117 -8.52 -12.30 0.79
N LEU A 118 -9.46 -12.62 -0.10
CA LEU A 118 -10.16 -13.90 -0.07
C LEU A 118 -9.53 -14.87 -1.07
N VAL A 119 -9.36 -16.11 -0.62
CA VAL A 119 -8.87 -17.22 -1.43
C VAL A 119 -9.82 -18.41 -1.42
N LYS A 120 -9.88 -19.14 -2.53
CA LYS A 120 -10.60 -20.40 -2.63
C LYS A 120 -9.83 -21.31 -3.58
N ASP A 121 -9.60 -22.56 -3.17
CA ASP A 121 -8.84 -23.55 -3.97
C ASP A 121 -7.49 -23.00 -4.48
N CYS A 122 -6.74 -22.30 -3.59
CA CYS A 122 -5.49 -21.60 -3.89
C CYS A 122 -5.58 -20.52 -4.98
N LYS A 123 -6.77 -19.97 -5.23
CA LYS A 123 -6.98 -18.82 -6.12
C LYS A 123 -7.48 -17.62 -5.35
N VAL A 124 -6.93 -16.45 -5.67
CA VAL A 124 -7.42 -15.15 -5.19
C VAL A 124 -8.77 -14.91 -5.86
N VAL A 125 -9.83 -14.84 -5.05
CA VAL A 125 -11.21 -14.65 -5.54
C VAL A 125 -11.77 -13.27 -5.24
N ALA A 126 -11.21 -12.56 -4.26
CA ALA A 126 -11.57 -11.18 -3.99
C ALA A 126 -10.43 -10.41 -3.33
N ILE A 127 -10.44 -9.09 -3.55
CA ILE A 127 -9.72 -8.10 -2.78
C ILE A 127 -10.76 -7.17 -2.18
N LEU A 128 -10.72 -7.00 -0.87
CA LEU A 128 -11.69 -6.26 -0.06
C LEU A 128 -11.06 -4.96 0.46
N ASP A 129 -11.91 -4.09 0.99
CA ASP A 129 -11.49 -2.90 1.74
C ASP A 129 -10.72 -1.85 0.92
N TRP A 130 -11.37 -1.38 -0.15
CA TRP A 130 -10.84 -0.37 -1.07
C TRP A 130 -10.97 1.07 -0.56
N GLU A 131 -11.26 1.29 0.72
CA GLU A 131 -11.51 2.64 1.25
C GLU A 131 -10.30 3.56 1.15
N MET A 132 -9.09 2.99 1.20
CA MET A 132 -7.80 3.70 1.06
C MET A 132 -7.28 3.72 -0.38
N ALA A 133 -8.05 3.22 -1.33
CA ALA A 133 -7.62 3.13 -2.71
C ALA A 133 -7.54 4.52 -3.35
N GLY A 134 -6.51 4.73 -4.15
CA GLY A 134 -6.25 6.01 -4.77
C GLY A 134 -5.04 5.99 -5.67
N TRP A 135 -4.73 7.16 -6.20
CA TRP A 135 -3.53 7.40 -6.98
C TRP A 135 -2.40 7.72 -6.04
N TYR A 136 -1.34 6.91 -6.04
CA TYR A 136 -0.17 7.11 -5.19
C TYR A 136 1.12 6.74 -5.94
N PRO A 137 2.29 7.19 -5.46
CA PRO A 137 3.57 6.73 -6.02
C PRO A 137 3.69 5.21 -5.99
N GLU A 138 4.32 4.60 -7.01
CA GLU A 138 4.40 3.13 -7.16
C GLU A 138 5.03 2.38 -5.98
N TYR A 139 5.80 3.06 -5.13
CA TYR A 139 6.37 2.51 -3.91
C TYR A 139 5.39 2.48 -2.73
N TRP A 140 4.29 3.24 -2.78
CA TRP A 140 3.44 3.52 -1.61
C TRP A 140 2.82 2.26 -1.00
N GLU A 141 2.29 1.36 -1.84
CA GLU A 141 1.71 0.08 -1.39
C GLU A 141 2.73 -0.75 -0.60
N TYR A 142 4.00 -0.74 -1.03
CA TYR A 142 5.07 -1.45 -0.32
C TYR A 142 5.42 -0.80 1.01
N THR A 143 5.44 0.55 1.07
CA THR A 143 5.62 1.29 2.32
C THR A 143 4.54 0.92 3.35
N LYS A 144 3.28 0.84 2.90
CA LYS A 144 2.13 0.50 3.74
C LYS A 144 2.21 -0.91 4.29
N ILE A 145 2.59 -1.86 3.44
CA ILE A 145 2.87 -3.23 3.85
C ILE A 145 3.97 -3.20 4.92
N MET A 146 5.17 -2.69 4.60
CA MET A 146 6.32 -2.70 5.51
C MET A 146 6.07 -2.04 6.86
N HIS A 147 5.26 -0.99 6.91
CA HIS A 147 4.88 -0.34 8.17
C HIS A 147 3.94 -1.21 9.02
N THR A 148 3.05 -1.97 8.38
CA THR A 148 2.00 -2.73 9.06
C THR A 148 2.45 -4.13 9.46
N VAL A 149 3.41 -4.75 8.76
CA VAL A 149 3.75 -6.15 9.02
C VAL A 149 4.70 -6.35 10.21
N SER A 150 4.14 -6.88 11.30
CA SER A 150 4.85 -7.76 12.25
C SER A 150 4.75 -9.26 11.85
N THR A 151 3.88 -9.58 10.89
CA THR A 151 3.44 -10.95 10.56
C THR A 151 4.42 -11.73 9.67
N ALA A 152 4.50 -13.05 9.89
CA ALA A 152 5.48 -13.96 9.28
C ALA A 152 5.37 -14.05 7.73
N ILE A 153 4.16 -13.93 7.20
CA ILE A 153 3.81 -14.03 5.77
C ILE A 153 4.69 -13.15 4.88
N PHE A 154 4.77 -11.85 5.17
CA PHE A 154 5.48 -10.92 4.29
C PHE A 154 6.99 -10.89 4.52
N LYS A 155 7.50 -11.36 5.67
CA LYS A 155 8.95 -11.60 5.82
C LYS A 155 9.42 -12.62 4.77
N GLU A 156 8.64 -13.66 4.51
CA GLU A 156 8.95 -14.64 3.46
C GLU A 156 8.87 -14.01 2.06
N LEU A 157 7.87 -13.15 1.80
CA LEU A 157 7.71 -12.45 0.52
C LEU A 157 8.86 -11.48 0.21
N VAL A 158 9.27 -10.68 1.19
CA VAL A 158 10.36 -9.70 1.04
C VAL A 158 11.73 -10.39 0.93
N GLN A 159 11.96 -11.47 1.68
CA GLN A 159 13.22 -12.21 1.61
C GLN A 159 13.44 -12.89 0.25
N ARG A 160 12.37 -13.34 -0.40
CA ARG A 160 12.45 -14.01 -1.71
C ARG A 160 12.66 -13.07 -2.89
N ARG A 161 12.29 -11.79 -2.78
CA ARG A 161 12.55 -10.77 -3.83
C ARG A 161 14.04 -10.40 -3.94
N ASN A 162 14.82 -10.52 -2.87
CA ASN A 162 16.26 -10.21 -2.88
C ASN A 162 17.13 -11.39 -3.38
N GLY A 163 16.51 -12.46 -3.89
CA GLY A 163 17.17 -13.66 -4.39
C GLY A 163 17.23 -13.77 -5.92
N GLU A 164 16.78 -12.77 -6.67
CA GLU A 164 16.86 -12.68 -8.13
C GLU A 164 17.67 -11.47 -8.60
#